data_AF-A0A6L9JAX5-F1
#
_entry.id   AF-A0A6L9JAX5-F1
#
_cell.length_a   1.000
_cell.length_b   1.000
_cell.length_c   1.000
_cell.angle_alpha   90.00
_cell.angle_beta   90.00
_cell.angle_gamma   90.00
#
_symmetry.space_group_name_H-M   'P 1'
#
loop_
_entity.id
_entity.type
_entity.pdbx_description
1 polymer ?
#
loop_
_entity_poly.entity_id
_entity_poly.type
_entity_poly.pdbx_seq_one_letter_code
_entity_poly.pdbx_strand_id
1 'polypeptide(L)' 'YFLVPVENGARFRQTLLQKCIQVRDCASFGLPAFVRIATRQPEDNTRFLAAYREVMG' A
#
# COMPACT_ATOMS: atom_id res chain seq x y z
N TYR A 1 6.65 -2.00 -10.52
CA TYR A 1 5.76 -2.05 -9.34
C TYR A 1 6.10 -3.28 -8.53
N PHE A 2 5.68 -3.35 -7.28
CA PHE A 2 5.86 -4.49 -6.39
C PHE A 2 4.51 -5.01 -5.95
N LEU A 3 4.37 -6.34 -5.88
CA LEU A 3 3.24 -6.98 -5.23
C LEU A 3 3.69 -7.36 -3.83
N VAL A 4 2.97 -6.85 -2.82
CA VAL A 4 3.37 -7.00 -1.41
C VAL A 4 2.24 -7.67 -0.65
N PRO A 5 2.52 -8.77 0.10
CA PRO A 5 1.52 -9.41 0.94
C PRO A 5 1.16 -8.50 2.12
N VAL A 6 -0.12 -8.47 2.44
CA VAL A 6 -0.70 -7.79 3.60
C VAL A 6 -1.84 -8.66 4.14
N GLU A 7 -2.27 -8.46 5.39
CA GLU A 7 -3.38 -9.24 5.94
C GLU A 7 -4.70 -8.97 5.19
N ASN A 8 -4.98 -7.69 4.90
CA ASN A 8 -6.19 -7.26 4.20
C ASN A 8 -5.90 -6.07 3.29
N GLY A 9 -5.94 -6.28 1.97
CA GLY A 9 -5.60 -5.28 0.95
C GLY A 9 -6.52 -4.06 0.96
N ALA A 10 -7.82 -4.27 1.18
CA ALA A 10 -8.80 -3.19 1.23
C ALA A 10 -8.58 -2.27 2.44
N ARG A 11 -8.40 -2.87 3.64
CA ARG A 11 -8.09 -2.13 4.87
C ARG A 11 -6.77 -1.39 4.75
N PHE A 12 -5.72 -2.07 4.29
CA PHE A 12 -4.40 -1.49 4.11
C PHE A 12 -4.44 -0.28 3.16
N ARG A 13 -5.11 -0.42 2.02
CA ARG A 13 -5.33 0.68 1.06
C ARG A 13 -6.08 1.84 1.72
N GLN A 14 -7.14 1.57 2.48
CA GLN A 14 -7.93 2.62 3.12
C GLN A 14 -7.12 3.41 4.15
N THR A 15 -6.32 2.74 4.99
CA THR A 15 -5.47 3.39 6.00
C THR A 15 -4.42 4.30 5.35
N LEU A 16 -3.77 3.85 4.27
CA LEU A 16 -2.82 4.70 3.54
C LEU A 16 -3.50 5.88 2.84
N LEU A 17 -4.72 5.68 2.32
CA LEU A 17 -5.47 6.74 1.65
C LEU A 17 -5.80 7.90 2.61
N GLN A 18 -6.09 7.60 3.88
CA GLN A 18 -6.27 8.61 4.93
C GLN A 18 -5.00 9.46 5.18
N LYS A 19 -3.82 8.93 4.82
CA LYS A 19 -2.52 9.61 4.86
C LYS A 19 -2.13 10.24 3.51
N CYS A 20 -3.09 10.42 2.59
CA CYS A 20 -2.86 10.94 1.24
C CYS A 20 -1.86 10.09 0.42
N ILE A 21 -1.89 8.77 0.60
CA ILE A 21 -1.04 7.82 -0.12
C ILE A 21 -1.95 6.77 -0.78
N GLN A 22 -1.96 6.72 -2.10
CA GLN A 22 -2.78 5.77 -2.85
C GLN A 22 -1.98 4.55 -3.27
N VAL A 23 -2.45 3.36 -2.89
CA VAL A 23 -1.98 2.07 -3.41
C VAL A 23 -3.13 1.36 -4.13
N ARG A 24 -2.82 0.30 -4.88
CA ARG A 24 -3.85 -0.53 -5.54
C ARG A 24 -4.13 -1.78 -4.71
N ASP A 25 -5.36 -1.89 -4.22
CA ASP A 25 -5.93 -3.15 -3.75
C ASP A 25 -6.08 -4.13 -4.91
N CYS A 26 -5.73 -5.40 -4.67
CA CYS A 26 -5.70 -6.46 -5.67
C CYS A 26 -6.86 -7.47 -5.53
N ALA A 27 -7.86 -7.23 -4.67
CA ALA A 27 -9.02 -8.10 -4.53
C ALA A 27 -9.74 -8.40 -5.86
N SER A 28 -9.86 -7.43 -6.77
CA SER A 28 -10.47 -7.63 -8.10
C SER A 28 -9.70 -8.59 -9.01
N PHE A 29 -8.46 -8.91 -8.67
CA PHE A 29 -7.62 -9.89 -9.37
C PHE A 29 -7.56 -11.25 -8.65
N GLY A 30 -8.40 -11.45 -7.63
CA GLY A 30 -8.40 -12.67 -6.81
C GLY A 30 -7.30 -12.69 -5.73
N LEU A 31 -6.67 -11.56 -5.43
CA LEU A 31 -5.56 -11.45 -4.46
C LEU A 31 -5.88 -10.46 -3.32
N PRO A 32 -6.88 -10.76 -2.45
CA PRO A 32 -7.32 -9.82 -1.41
C PRO A 32 -6.30 -9.59 -0.30
N ALA A 33 -5.33 -10.48 -0.13
CA ALA A 33 -4.22 -10.37 0.83
C ALA A 33 -2.97 -9.71 0.21
N PHE A 34 -3.13 -8.96 -0.89
CA PHE A 34 -2.02 -8.28 -1.56
C PHE A 34 -2.40 -6.87 -1.99
N VAL A 35 -1.38 -6.01 -2.02
CA VAL A 35 -1.47 -4.70 -2.66
C VAL A 35 -0.35 -4.55 -3.68
N ARG A 36 -0.63 -3.74 -4.70
CA ARG A 36 0.37 -3.36 -5.71
C ARG A 36 0.85 -1.94 -5.45
N ILE A 37 2.16 -1.78 -5.29
CA ILE A 37 2.85 -0.52 -5.01
C ILE A 37 3.67 -0.12 -6.23
N ALA A 38 3.41 1.07 -6.78
CA ALA A 38 4.21 1.63 -7.86
C ALA A 38 5.45 2.33 -7.29
N THR A 39 6.57 2.28 -8.01
CA THR A 39 7.73 3.14 -7.74
C THR A 39 7.39 4.58 -8.13
N ARG A 40 7.69 5.53 -7.26
CA ARG A 40 7.48 6.98 -7.46
C ARG A 40 8.83 7.71 -7.35
N GLN A 41 8.80 9.04 -7.29
CA GLN A 41 9.98 9.83 -6.98
C GLN A 41 10.53 9.45 -5.58
N PRO A 42 11.85 9.62 -5.33
CA PRO A 42 12.46 9.25 -4.05
C PRO A 42 11.75 9.83 -2.81
N GLU A 43 11.26 11.06 -2.89
CA GLU A 43 10.58 11.77 -1.81
C GLU A 43 9.22 11.12 -1.50
N ASP A 44 8.45 10.79 -2.55
CA ASP A 44 7.19 10.05 -2.43
C ASP A 44 7.42 8.64 -1.87
N ASN A 45 8.47 7.94 -2.32
CA ASN A 45 8.83 6.61 -1.81
C ASN A 45 9.21 6.69 -0.32
N THR A 46 9.93 7.74 0.09
CA THR A 46 10.30 7.96 1.49
C THR A 46 9.05 8.22 2.34
N ARG A 47 8.13 9.06 1.88
CA ARG A 47 6.83 9.30 2.54
C ARG A 47 6.02 8.02 2.67
N PHE A 48 5.97 7.20 1.61
CA PHE A 48 5.32 5.90 1.61
C PHE A 48 5.95 4.96 2.65
N LEU A 49 7.28 4.83 2.67
CA LEU A 49 7.97 3.91 3.59
C LEU A 49 7.77 4.30 5.06
N ALA A 50 7.70 5.60 5.38
CA ALA A 50 7.36 6.07 6.73
C ALA A 50 5.93 5.64 7.12
N ALA A 51 4.94 5.95 6.27
CA ALA A 51 3.56 5.56 6.52
C ALA A 51 3.35 4.04 6.57
N TYR A 52 4.06 3.29 5.72
CA TYR A 52 4.04 1.82 5.71
C TYR A 52 4.45 1.25 7.07
N ARG A 53 5.53 1.76 7.67
CA ARG A 53 6.01 1.31 8.98
C ARG A 53 5.01 1.59 10.10
N GLU A 54 4.29 2.71 10.04
CA GLU A 54 3.23 3.03 11.01
C GLU A 54 2.00 2.12 10.89
N VAL A 55 1.71 1.62 9.69
CA VAL A 55 0.54 0.75 9.43
C VAL A 55 0.84 -0.72 9.71
N MET A 56 2.10 -1.14 9.54
CA MET A 56 2.54 -2.54 9.65
C MET A 56 3.26 -2.88 10.96
N GLY A 57 3.62 -1.87 11.76
CA GLY A 57 4.11 -2.05 13.13
C GLY A 57 2.96 -2.27 14.10
#